data_AF-A0A254QAK6-F1
#
_entry.id   AF-A0A254QAK6-F1
#
_cell.length_a   1.000
_cell.length_b   1.000
_cell.length_c   1.000
_cell.angle_alpha   90.00
_cell.angle_beta   90.00
_cell.angle_gamma   90.00
#
_symmetry.space_group_name_H-M   'P 1'
#
loop_
_entity.id
_entity.type
_entity.pdbx_description
1 polymer ?
#
loop_
_entity_poly.entity_id
_entity_poly.type
_entity_poly.pdbx_seq_one_letter_code
_entity_poly.pdbx_strand_id
1 'polypeptide(L)'
;MSNTLKILLSSVLLCFSTSALAVGDEVQNGGDVIACPSLEVPIYKSLDLYEGKMVYGLEPALIQQNDFRVIVSQLIDRIAKFDTTRANLYRSFLRNLSDEGRMVPGSEFGNIKDEGFITLPEGCSLKQAAGQFQKHTPEGIKYIFNGAIWNEMKPIPRAALVMHEFVYREVLMQKNAPPTSVKVRYFNAFIHSKKMLNSSNKEYSAAAAFAGLNR
;
A
#
# COMPACT_ATOMS: atom_id res chain seq x y z
N MET A 1 -48.76 50.61 0.31
CA MET A 1 -47.59 49.93 0.91
C MET A 1 -46.79 49.31 -0.23
N SER A 2 -45.52 49.73 -0.36
CA SER A 2 -44.70 49.62 -1.56
C SER A 2 -44.11 48.22 -1.78
N ASN A 3 -44.13 47.76 -3.04
CA ASN A 3 -43.52 46.51 -3.52
C ASN A 3 -41.98 46.46 -3.43
N THR A 4 -41.33 47.53 -2.94
CA THR A 4 -39.87 47.61 -2.82
C THR A 4 -39.29 46.88 -1.60
N LEU A 5 -40.11 46.47 -0.62
CA LEU A 5 -39.59 45.84 0.61
C LEU A 5 -39.47 44.30 0.53
N LYS A 6 -40.08 43.65 -0.47
CA LYS A 6 -39.99 42.18 -0.63
C LYS A 6 -38.75 41.71 -1.38
N ILE A 7 -38.03 42.61 -2.04
CA ILE A 7 -36.87 42.24 -2.87
C ILE A 7 -35.56 42.26 -2.06
N LEU A 8 -35.52 42.93 -0.89
CA LEU A 8 -34.28 43.04 -0.10
C LEU A 8 -34.00 41.84 0.82
N LEU A 9 -34.91 40.87 0.94
CA LEU A 9 -34.72 39.69 1.81
C LEU A 9 -34.38 38.40 1.06
N SER A 10 -34.19 38.46 -0.27
CA SER A 10 -33.87 37.28 -1.07
C SER A 10 -32.39 37.20 -1.51
N SER A 11 -31.56 38.15 -1.09
CA SER A 11 -30.15 38.24 -1.52
C SER A 11 -29.12 37.89 -0.43
N VAL A 12 -29.54 37.52 0.79
CA VAL A 12 -28.63 37.18 1.90
C VAL A 12 -28.48 35.66 2.10
N LEU A 13 -29.28 34.84 1.42
CA LEU A 13 -29.24 33.37 1.56
C LEU A 13 -28.38 32.64 0.50
N LEU A 14 -27.37 33.31 -0.07
CA LEU A 14 -26.52 32.73 -1.12
C LEU A 14 -25.00 32.83 -0.84
N CYS A 15 -24.60 32.70 0.43
CA CYS A 15 -23.18 32.65 0.81
C CYS A 15 -22.79 31.46 1.70
N PHE A 16 -23.67 30.48 1.92
CA PHE A 16 -23.27 29.19 2.50
C PHE A 16 -23.00 28.16 1.41
N SER A 17 -22.18 28.54 0.43
CA SER A 17 -21.67 27.63 -0.57
C SER A 17 -20.49 26.87 0.02
N THR A 18 -20.74 25.61 0.34
CA THR A 18 -19.79 24.49 0.27
C THR A 18 -18.49 24.63 1.07
N SER A 19 -18.55 24.43 2.39
CA SER A 19 -17.51 23.67 3.06
C SER A 19 -17.99 22.23 3.22
N ALA A 20 -18.13 21.53 2.08
CA ALA A 20 -17.91 20.09 2.11
C ALA A 20 -16.43 19.92 2.45
N LEU A 21 -16.13 19.87 3.75
CA LEU A 21 -14.89 19.25 4.21
C LEU A 21 -14.98 17.81 3.72
N ALA A 22 -14.33 17.55 2.60
CA ALA A 22 -14.07 16.20 2.12
C ALA A 22 -13.10 15.56 3.12
N VAL A 23 -13.61 15.15 4.28
CA VAL A 23 -12.98 14.22 5.24
C VAL A 23 -13.12 12.77 4.72
N GLY A 24 -13.32 12.60 3.41
CA GLY A 24 -13.72 11.35 2.78
C GLY A 24 -12.58 10.59 2.09
N ASP A 25 -11.44 11.25 1.84
CA ASP A 25 -10.32 10.68 1.06
C ASP A 25 -9.05 10.47 1.90
N GLU A 26 -9.17 10.35 3.23
CA GLU A 26 -7.98 10.31 4.10
C GLU A 26 -7.17 9.03 3.92
N VAL A 27 -7.82 7.88 3.67
CA VAL A 27 -7.16 6.59 3.42
C VAL A 27 -7.36 6.23 1.94
N GLN A 28 -6.28 6.21 1.16
CA GLN A 28 -6.36 6.04 -0.31
C GLN A 28 -6.07 4.62 -0.80
N ASN A 29 -5.48 3.79 0.05
CA ASN A 29 -5.07 2.44 -0.33
C ASN A 29 -4.81 1.61 0.91
N GLY A 30 -4.83 0.29 0.76
CA GLY A 30 -4.18 -0.56 1.73
C GLY A 30 -3.73 -1.89 1.15
N GLY A 31 -2.71 -2.46 1.78
CA GLY A 31 -2.27 -3.81 1.45
C GLY A 31 -3.23 -4.89 1.94
N ASP A 32 -3.47 -5.85 1.07
CA ASP A 32 -4.33 -7.00 1.31
C ASP A 32 -3.59 -8.30 1.60
N VAL A 33 -4.27 -9.15 2.35
CA VAL A 33 -3.88 -10.53 2.57
C VAL A 33 -4.94 -11.50 2.08
N ILE A 34 -4.50 -12.72 1.77
CA ILE A 34 -5.36 -13.84 1.45
C ILE A 34 -5.66 -14.59 2.75
N ALA A 35 -6.91 -14.51 3.20
CA ALA A 35 -7.44 -15.31 4.29
C ALA A 35 -8.02 -16.60 3.73
N CYS A 36 -7.31 -17.70 3.95
CA CYS A 36 -7.67 -18.99 3.40
C CYS A 36 -7.29 -20.11 4.36
N PRO A 37 -8.28 -20.86 4.90
CA PRO A 37 -8.00 -21.97 5.80
C PRO A 37 -7.16 -23.08 5.15
N SER A 38 -7.31 -23.28 3.83
CA SER A 38 -6.63 -24.32 3.05
C SER A 38 -5.30 -23.89 2.43
N LEU A 39 -4.92 -22.61 2.53
CA LEU A 39 -3.66 -22.13 1.95
C LEU A 39 -2.50 -22.49 2.89
N GLU A 40 -1.92 -23.68 2.66
CA GLU A 40 -0.85 -24.23 3.49
C GLU A 40 0.43 -23.39 3.45
N VAL A 41 0.71 -22.66 2.36
CA VAL A 41 1.97 -21.93 2.16
C VAL A 41 1.86 -20.52 2.76
N PRO A 42 2.48 -20.25 3.93
CA PRO A 42 2.20 -19.02 4.67
C PRO A 42 2.69 -17.75 3.97
N ILE A 43 3.67 -17.84 3.06
CA ILE A 43 4.19 -16.69 2.32
C ILE A 43 3.15 -16.10 1.36
N TYR A 44 2.24 -16.92 0.83
CA TYR A 44 1.20 -16.49 -0.10
C TYR A 44 -0.02 -15.89 0.61
N LYS A 45 0.06 -15.70 1.93
CA LYS A 45 -0.90 -14.87 2.65
C LYS A 45 -0.78 -13.39 2.26
N SER A 46 0.32 -12.92 1.67
CA SER A 46 0.34 -11.59 1.02
C SER A 46 -0.21 -11.70 -0.41
N LEU A 47 -1.17 -10.84 -0.77
CA LEU A 47 -1.74 -10.82 -2.12
C LEU A 47 -0.64 -10.60 -3.19
N ASP A 48 0.26 -9.66 -2.94
CA ASP A 48 1.38 -9.32 -3.82
C ASP A 48 2.24 -10.55 -4.15
N LEU A 49 2.61 -11.33 -3.14
CA LEU A 49 3.45 -12.51 -3.33
C LEU A 49 2.70 -13.64 -4.03
N TYR A 50 1.40 -13.80 -3.73
CA TYR A 50 0.55 -14.77 -4.40
C TYR A 50 0.41 -14.44 -5.89
N GLU A 51 0.02 -13.22 -6.25
CA GLU A 51 -0.10 -12.79 -7.65
C GLU A 51 1.26 -12.81 -8.35
N GLY A 52 2.32 -12.40 -7.66
CA GLY A 52 3.70 -12.54 -8.09
C GLY A 52 3.98 -13.93 -8.66
N LYS A 53 3.72 -14.97 -7.87
CA LYS A 53 3.92 -16.36 -8.26
C LYS A 53 2.92 -16.81 -9.32
N MET A 54 1.63 -16.67 -9.05
CA MET A 54 0.56 -17.33 -9.80
C MET A 54 0.21 -16.64 -11.12
N VAL A 55 0.30 -15.30 -11.16
CA VAL A 55 -0.06 -14.49 -12.33
C VAL A 55 1.18 -14.12 -13.12
N TYR A 56 2.27 -13.75 -12.43
CA TYR A 56 3.46 -13.19 -13.09
C TYR A 56 4.66 -14.15 -13.17
N GLY A 57 4.57 -15.36 -12.61
CA GLY A 57 5.66 -16.34 -12.62
C GLY A 57 6.91 -15.89 -11.85
N LEU A 58 6.76 -14.96 -10.91
CA LEU A 58 7.83 -14.42 -10.08
C LEU A 58 8.04 -15.32 -8.85
N GLU A 59 9.04 -16.19 -8.93
CA GLU A 59 9.44 -17.05 -7.81
C GLU A 59 9.99 -16.22 -6.65
N PRO A 60 9.45 -16.32 -5.41
CA PRO A 60 10.01 -15.63 -4.26
C PRO A 60 11.46 -16.05 -3.96
N ALA A 61 12.34 -15.07 -3.72
CA ALA A 61 13.67 -15.27 -3.16
C ALA A 61 13.59 -15.10 -1.64
N LEU A 62 13.31 -16.21 -0.96
CA LEU A 62 13.10 -16.26 0.49
C LEU A 62 14.31 -15.70 1.25
N ILE A 63 14.02 -14.81 2.19
CA ILE A 63 14.98 -14.28 3.16
C ILE A 63 14.68 -14.98 4.49
N GLN A 64 15.60 -15.81 4.96
CA GLN A 64 15.44 -16.57 6.20
C GLN A 64 15.73 -15.68 7.41
N GLN A 65 14.73 -14.90 7.82
CA GLN A 65 14.82 -14.03 9.00
C GLN A 65 13.50 -14.06 9.78
N ASN A 66 13.60 -13.92 11.10
CA ASN A 66 12.43 -13.91 11.99
C ASN A 66 11.86 -12.51 12.26
N ASP A 67 12.63 -11.46 11.93
CA ASP A 67 12.20 -10.07 12.04
C ASP A 67 11.89 -9.51 10.64
N PHE A 68 10.65 -9.07 10.45
CA PHE A 68 10.20 -8.46 9.19
C PHE A 68 10.99 -7.20 8.86
N ARG A 69 11.47 -6.43 9.85
CA ARG A 69 12.24 -5.20 9.61
C ARG A 69 13.58 -5.50 8.95
N VAL A 70 14.22 -6.61 9.34
CA VAL A 70 15.45 -7.08 8.70
C VAL A 70 15.18 -7.52 7.26
N ILE A 71 14.07 -8.22 7.01
CA ILE A 71 13.65 -8.60 5.66
C ILE A 71 13.43 -7.35 4.79
N VAL A 72 12.67 -6.37 5.28
CA VAL A 72 12.43 -5.09 4.60
C VAL A 72 13.75 -4.39 4.28
N SER A 73 14.68 -4.29 5.25
CA SER A 73 16.00 -3.70 5.02
C SER A 73 16.77 -4.40 3.90
N GLN A 74 16.78 -5.74 3.88
CA GLN A 74 17.47 -6.50 2.83
C GLN A 74 16.80 -6.36 1.46
N LEU A 75 15.48 -6.21 1.39
CA LEU A 75 14.77 -5.90 0.15
C LEU A 75 15.13 -4.50 -0.36
N ILE A 76 15.26 -3.52 0.54
CA ILE A 76 15.76 -2.19 0.19
C ILE A 76 17.21 -2.25 -0.32
N ASP A 77 18.05 -3.12 0.24
CA ASP A 77 19.41 -3.32 -0.26
C ASP A 77 19.44 -3.96 -1.66
N ARG A 78 18.45 -4.78 -2.02
CA ARG A 78 18.28 -5.22 -3.42
C ARG A 78 18.01 -4.04 -4.34
N ILE A 79 17.13 -3.12 -3.93
CA ILE A 79 16.81 -1.89 -4.68
C ILE A 79 18.05 -1.00 -4.83
N ALA A 80 18.86 -0.87 -3.77
CA ALA A 80 20.04 -0.01 -3.74
C ALA A 80 21.10 -0.35 -4.82
N LYS A 81 21.10 -1.59 -5.34
CA LYS A 81 21.96 -1.99 -6.46
C LYS A 81 21.65 -1.26 -7.77
N PHE A 82 20.41 -0.76 -7.92
CA PHE A 82 19.91 -0.14 -9.13
C PHE A 82 19.49 1.32 -8.91
N ASP A 83 18.97 1.64 -7.72
CA ASP A 83 18.41 2.94 -7.40
C ASP A 83 18.69 3.33 -5.94
N THR A 84 19.82 3.98 -5.73
CA THR A 84 20.24 4.44 -4.40
C THR A 84 19.31 5.52 -3.85
N THR A 85 18.71 6.34 -4.70
CA THR A 85 17.77 7.40 -4.29
C THR A 85 16.51 6.79 -3.69
N ARG A 86 15.87 5.85 -4.40
CA ARG A 86 14.71 5.13 -3.91
C ARG A 86 15.03 4.30 -2.67
N ALA A 87 16.18 3.64 -2.64
CA ALA A 87 16.60 2.89 -1.47
C ALA A 87 16.74 3.81 -0.24
N ASN A 88 17.33 5.00 -0.39
CA ASN A 88 17.46 5.95 0.71
C ASN A 88 16.10 6.51 1.17
N LEU A 89 15.17 6.73 0.24
CA LEU A 89 13.79 7.07 0.55
C LEU A 89 13.11 5.96 1.38
N TYR A 90 13.20 4.70 0.96
CA TYR A 90 12.57 3.61 1.70
C TYR A 90 13.26 3.32 3.03
N ARG A 91 14.57 3.55 3.15
CA ARG A 91 15.26 3.53 4.45
C ARG A 91 14.71 4.61 5.40
N SER A 92 14.32 5.78 4.90
CA SER A 92 13.71 6.82 5.75
C SER A 92 12.31 6.40 6.21
N PHE A 93 11.51 5.81 5.32
CA PHE A 93 10.20 5.25 5.69
C PHE A 93 10.34 4.15 6.75
N LEU A 94 11.30 3.24 6.59
CA LEU A 94 11.56 2.17 7.56
C LEU A 94 11.97 2.70 8.94
N ARG A 95 12.83 3.73 8.98
CA ARG A 95 13.23 4.37 10.24
C ARG A 95 12.05 5.00 10.97
N ASN A 96 11.14 5.65 10.23
CA ASN A 96 9.99 6.34 10.79
C ASN A 96 8.78 5.43 11.06
N LEU A 97 8.83 4.16 10.64
CA LEU A 97 7.69 3.25 10.71
C LEU A 97 7.14 3.04 12.13
N SER A 98 7.98 3.08 13.17
CA SER A 98 7.50 3.01 14.57
C SER A 98 6.63 4.20 14.95
N ASP A 99 6.97 5.37 14.43
CA ASP A 99 6.37 6.64 14.82
C ASP A 99 5.13 6.91 13.97
N GLU A 100 5.19 6.53 12.69
CA GLU A 100 4.13 6.71 11.71
C GLU A 100 3.15 5.53 11.62
N GLY A 101 3.49 4.36 12.16
CA GLY A 101 2.68 3.14 12.08
C GLY A 101 1.87 2.86 13.34
N ARG A 102 0.63 2.37 13.20
CA ARG A 102 -0.22 1.95 14.33
C ARG A 102 -0.81 0.57 14.10
N MET A 103 -0.79 -0.23 15.16
CA MET A 103 -1.50 -1.52 15.22
C MET A 103 -2.90 -1.26 15.75
N VAL A 104 -3.92 -1.64 14.99
CA VAL A 104 -5.32 -1.49 15.41
C VAL A 104 -5.83 -2.85 15.88
N PRO A 105 -6.05 -3.06 17.18
CA PRO A 105 -6.52 -4.35 17.71
C PRO A 105 -8.01 -4.57 17.44
N GLY A 106 -8.40 -5.85 17.27
CA GLY A 106 -9.80 -6.28 17.36
C GLY A 106 -10.78 -5.64 16.39
N SER A 107 -10.31 -5.12 15.25
CA SER A 107 -11.14 -4.42 14.26
C SER A 107 -11.10 -5.14 12.92
N GLU A 108 -12.23 -5.19 12.22
CA GLU A 108 -12.23 -5.45 10.78
C GLU A 108 -11.97 -4.13 10.06
N PHE A 109 -11.06 -4.14 9.09
CA PHE A 109 -10.85 -2.97 8.24
C PHE A 109 -11.89 -3.00 7.14
N GLY A 110 -12.51 -1.84 6.85
CA GLY A 110 -13.36 -1.68 5.67
C GLY A 110 -12.54 -1.92 4.41
N ASN A 111 -13.18 -2.46 3.36
CA ASN A 111 -12.45 -2.75 2.13
C ASN A 111 -12.12 -1.47 1.36
N ILE A 112 -10.84 -1.19 1.16
CA ILE A 112 -10.38 -0.09 0.31
C ILE A 112 -10.31 -0.63 -1.11
N LYS A 113 -11.26 -0.22 -1.95
CA LYS A 113 -11.43 -0.77 -3.30
C LYS A 113 -10.36 -0.28 -4.28
N ASP A 114 -9.12 -0.69 -4.08
CA ASP A 114 -7.98 -0.35 -4.95
C ASP A 114 -7.41 -1.56 -5.69
N GLU A 115 -7.97 -2.75 -5.51
CA GLU A 115 -7.29 -3.99 -5.85
C GLU A 115 -7.32 -4.26 -7.36
N GLY A 116 -8.27 -3.65 -8.08
CA GLY A 116 -8.51 -3.91 -9.49
C GLY A 116 -8.97 -5.35 -9.73
N PHE A 117 -8.56 -5.95 -10.85
CA PHE A 117 -8.81 -7.37 -11.09
C PHE A 117 -7.89 -8.22 -10.20
N ILE A 118 -8.46 -9.14 -9.44
CA ILE A 118 -7.73 -10.08 -8.58
C ILE A 118 -8.09 -11.52 -8.93
N THR A 119 -7.16 -12.43 -8.66
CA THR A 119 -7.44 -13.87 -8.64
C THR A 119 -7.13 -14.40 -7.26
N LEU A 120 -7.98 -15.28 -6.74
CA LEU A 120 -7.79 -15.94 -5.45
C LEU A 120 -7.92 -17.45 -5.66
N PRO A 121 -7.24 -18.27 -4.85
CA PRO A 121 -7.54 -19.69 -4.83
C PRO A 121 -9.00 -19.92 -4.40
N GLU A 122 -9.57 -21.04 -4.85
CA GLU A 122 -10.94 -21.41 -4.52
C GLU A 122 -11.14 -21.52 -3.00
N GLY A 123 -12.23 -20.94 -2.50
CA GLY A 123 -12.56 -20.93 -1.07
C GLY A 123 -11.77 -19.91 -0.22
N CYS A 124 -10.88 -19.13 -0.82
CA CYS A 124 -10.17 -18.06 -0.14
C CYS A 124 -10.93 -16.72 -0.22
N SER A 125 -10.67 -15.84 0.75
CA SER A 125 -11.21 -14.47 0.76
C SER A 125 -10.09 -13.45 0.89
N LEU A 126 -10.32 -12.24 0.36
CA LEU A 126 -9.43 -11.12 0.57
C LEU A 126 -9.75 -10.42 1.89
N LYS A 127 -8.71 -10.01 2.62
CA LYS A 127 -8.84 -9.21 3.84
C LYS A 127 -7.86 -8.05 3.82
N GLN A 128 -8.37 -6.86 4.06
CA GLN A 128 -7.58 -5.66 4.25
C GLN A 128 -6.71 -5.79 5.51
N ALA A 129 -5.38 -5.76 5.35
CA ALA A 129 -4.44 -5.94 6.45
C ALA A 129 -3.67 -4.68 6.82
N ALA A 130 -3.52 -3.75 5.88
CA ALA A 130 -2.95 -2.44 6.09
C ALA A 130 -3.87 -1.36 5.50
N GLY A 131 -3.65 -0.12 5.92
CA GLY A 131 -4.21 1.07 5.28
C GLY A 131 -3.20 2.22 5.37
N GLN A 132 -3.13 3.01 4.31
CA GLN A 132 -2.26 4.16 4.20
C GLN A 132 -3.05 5.45 4.06
N PHE A 133 -2.77 6.40 4.95
CA PHE A 133 -3.31 7.74 4.84
C PHE A 133 -2.61 8.54 3.74
N GLN A 134 -3.33 9.34 2.95
CA GLN A 134 -2.73 10.18 1.91
C GLN A 134 -1.76 11.20 2.51
N LYS A 135 -2.14 11.84 3.60
CA LYS A 135 -1.32 12.71 4.43
C LYS A 135 -1.21 12.10 5.83
N HIS A 136 -0.21 12.49 6.60
CA HIS A 136 -0.19 12.11 8.01
C HIS A 136 -1.43 12.67 8.72
N THR A 137 -2.00 11.89 9.64
CA THR A 137 -3.01 12.39 10.56
C THR A 137 -2.41 13.49 11.46
N PRO A 138 -3.23 14.28 12.20
CA PRO A 138 -2.71 15.24 13.18
C PRO A 138 -1.75 14.63 14.21
N GLU A 139 -1.92 13.35 14.53
CA GLU A 139 -1.07 12.56 15.44
C GLU A 139 0.18 11.98 14.77
N GLY A 140 0.43 12.31 13.50
CA GLY A 140 1.58 11.84 12.74
C GLY A 140 1.44 10.41 12.20
N ILE A 141 0.24 9.84 12.15
CA ILE A 141 0.03 8.48 11.67
C ILE A 141 -0.01 8.47 10.13
N LYS A 142 0.76 7.57 9.52
CA LYS A 142 0.75 7.31 8.07
C LYS A 142 0.18 5.95 7.73
N TYR A 143 0.41 4.95 8.58
CA TYR A 143 0.04 3.55 8.33
C TYR A 143 -0.76 3.00 9.50
N ILE A 144 -1.81 2.24 9.18
CA ILE A 144 -2.51 1.39 10.13
C ILE A 144 -2.39 -0.07 9.69
N PHE A 145 -2.21 -0.97 10.64
CA PHE A 145 -2.13 -2.40 10.41
C PHE A 145 -3.17 -3.11 11.27
N ASN A 146 -3.90 -4.06 10.67
CA ASN A 146 -4.86 -4.88 11.39
C ASN A 146 -4.12 -5.80 12.37
N GLY A 147 -4.29 -5.58 13.67
CA GLY A 147 -3.55 -6.30 14.70
C GLY A 147 -3.82 -7.80 14.74
N ALA A 148 -5.07 -8.22 14.47
CA ALA A 148 -5.44 -9.63 14.48
C ALA A 148 -4.76 -10.37 13.32
N ILE A 149 -4.92 -9.85 12.09
CA ILE A 149 -4.28 -10.41 10.89
C ILE A 149 -2.76 -10.39 11.05
N TRP A 150 -2.20 -9.26 11.49
CA TRP A 150 -0.76 -9.12 11.64
C TRP A 150 -0.17 -10.17 12.55
N ASN A 151 -0.79 -10.44 13.71
CA ASN A 151 -0.30 -11.40 14.68
C ASN A 151 -0.26 -12.84 14.14
N GLU A 152 -1.13 -13.18 13.19
CA GLU A 152 -1.13 -14.48 12.51
C GLU A 152 -0.12 -14.58 11.36
N MET A 153 0.35 -13.44 10.82
CA MET A 153 1.29 -13.42 9.72
C MET A 153 2.70 -13.85 10.14
N LYS A 154 3.35 -14.62 9.26
CA LYS A 154 4.79 -14.88 9.33
C LYS A 154 5.60 -13.62 8.91
N PRO A 155 6.90 -13.56 9.23
CA PRO A 155 7.73 -12.39 8.94
C PRO A 155 7.77 -11.98 7.47
N ILE A 156 7.76 -12.92 6.52
CA ILE A 156 7.80 -12.63 5.08
C ILE A 156 6.52 -11.90 4.60
N PRO A 157 5.29 -12.40 4.83
CA PRO A 157 4.08 -11.64 4.53
C PRO A 157 4.02 -10.26 5.19
N ARG A 158 4.49 -10.12 6.44
CA ARG A 158 4.59 -8.81 7.11
C ARG A 158 5.53 -7.86 6.35
N ALA A 159 6.69 -8.36 5.92
CA ALA A 159 7.64 -7.57 5.15
C ALA A 159 7.08 -7.18 3.79
N ALA A 160 6.36 -8.09 3.11
CA ALA A 160 5.67 -7.81 1.87
C ALA A 160 4.60 -6.73 2.05
N LEU A 161 3.79 -6.83 3.11
CA LEU A 161 2.78 -5.81 3.44
C LEU A 161 3.42 -4.44 3.69
N VAL A 162 4.47 -4.37 4.49
CA VAL A 162 5.17 -3.09 4.75
C VAL A 162 5.80 -2.52 3.48
N MET A 163 6.43 -3.36 2.66
CA MET A 163 6.99 -2.92 1.38
C MET A 163 5.92 -2.45 0.39
N HIS A 164 4.74 -3.06 0.40
CA HIS A 164 3.59 -2.58 -0.36
C HIS A 164 3.31 -1.12 -0.01
N GLU A 165 3.13 -0.81 1.27
CA GLU A 165 2.84 0.54 1.72
C GLU A 165 3.96 1.53 1.36
N PHE A 166 5.24 1.11 1.42
CA PHE A 166 6.37 1.98 1.03
C PHE A 166 6.39 2.30 -0.46
N VAL A 167 6.17 1.28 -1.29
CA VAL A 167 6.07 1.45 -2.74
C VAL A 167 4.87 2.34 -3.07
N TYR A 168 3.72 2.05 -2.47
CA TYR A 168 2.50 2.82 -2.71
C TYR A 168 2.66 4.28 -2.28
N ARG A 169 3.33 4.54 -1.14
CA ARG A 169 3.66 5.91 -0.70
C ARG A 169 4.40 6.71 -1.77
N GLU A 170 5.45 6.14 -2.36
CA GLU A 170 6.21 6.83 -3.41
C GLU A 170 5.36 7.02 -4.67
N VAL A 171 4.57 6.02 -5.04
CA VAL A 171 3.65 6.12 -6.18
C VAL A 171 2.66 7.26 -6.00
N LEU A 172 2.08 7.44 -4.81
CA LEU A 172 1.17 8.55 -4.49
C LEU A 172 1.83 9.93 -4.49
N MET A 173 3.16 10.00 -4.43
CA MET A 173 3.90 11.27 -4.58
C MET A 173 3.94 11.74 -6.03
N GLN A 174 3.57 10.88 -6.99
CA GLN A 174 3.55 11.20 -8.41
C GLN A 174 2.24 11.87 -8.81
N LYS A 175 2.30 12.83 -9.75
CA LYS A 175 1.10 13.55 -10.23
C LYS A 175 0.06 12.63 -10.89
N ASN A 176 0.50 11.51 -11.45
CA ASN A 176 -0.33 10.55 -12.19
C ASN A 176 -0.32 9.18 -11.50
N ALA A 177 -0.56 9.17 -10.19
CA ALA A 177 -0.68 7.92 -9.45
C ALA A 177 -1.76 7.02 -10.08
N PRO A 178 -1.52 5.70 -10.24
CA PRO A 178 -2.50 4.78 -10.77
C PRO A 178 -3.71 4.70 -9.81
N PRO A 179 -4.92 4.47 -10.35
CA PRO A 179 -6.13 4.36 -9.53
C PRO A 179 -6.22 3.06 -8.72
N THR A 180 -5.31 2.11 -8.95
CA THR A 180 -5.32 0.78 -8.35
C THR A 180 -3.92 0.33 -7.94
N SER A 181 -3.85 -0.61 -6.99
CA SER A 181 -2.62 -1.19 -6.46
C SER A 181 -2.01 -2.29 -7.31
N VAL A 182 -2.67 -2.75 -8.38
CA VAL A 182 -2.19 -3.82 -9.28
C VAL A 182 -0.71 -3.65 -9.66
N LYS A 183 -0.33 -2.43 -10.05
CA LYS A 183 1.05 -2.14 -10.50
C LYS A 183 2.05 -2.08 -9.34
N VAL A 184 1.60 -1.66 -8.16
CA VAL A 184 2.38 -1.68 -6.91
C VAL A 184 2.62 -3.12 -6.46
N ARG A 185 1.59 -3.96 -6.48
CA ARG A 185 1.70 -5.39 -6.14
C ARG A 185 2.68 -6.12 -7.04
N TYR A 186 2.64 -5.85 -8.35
CA TYR A 186 3.64 -6.38 -9.28
C TYR A 186 5.07 -6.00 -8.88
N PHE A 187 5.34 -4.71 -8.64
CA PHE A 187 6.69 -4.27 -8.31
C PHE A 187 7.16 -4.78 -6.96
N ASN A 188 6.28 -4.82 -5.96
CA ASN A 188 6.58 -5.42 -4.66
C ASN A 188 6.93 -6.91 -4.79
N ALA A 189 6.13 -7.67 -5.56
CA ALA A 189 6.43 -9.07 -5.88
C ALA A 189 7.77 -9.23 -6.61
N PHE A 190 8.06 -8.34 -7.56
CA PHE A 190 9.33 -8.32 -8.27
C PHE A 190 10.50 -8.14 -7.30
N ILE A 191 10.47 -7.16 -6.39
CA ILE A 191 11.52 -6.93 -5.38
C ILE A 191 11.77 -8.17 -4.50
N HIS A 192 10.71 -8.91 -4.18
CA HIS A 192 10.78 -10.16 -3.41
C HIS A 192 11.31 -11.35 -4.21
N SER A 193 11.34 -11.28 -5.54
CA SER A 193 11.58 -12.44 -6.40
C SER A 193 13.06 -12.79 -6.62
N LYS A 194 13.31 -14.03 -7.06
CA LYS A 194 14.60 -14.48 -7.61
C LYS A 194 14.97 -13.71 -8.87
N LYS A 195 13.97 -13.26 -9.66
CA LYS A 195 14.21 -12.44 -10.85
C LYS A 195 14.94 -11.16 -10.50
N MET A 196 14.55 -10.46 -9.43
CA MET A 196 15.22 -9.24 -8.96
C MET A 196 16.70 -9.47 -8.64
N LEU A 197 17.06 -10.62 -8.06
CA LEU A 197 18.46 -10.91 -7.71
C LEU A 197 19.39 -10.99 -8.93
N ASN A 198 18.84 -11.37 -10.08
CA ASN A 198 19.57 -11.58 -11.33
C ASN A 198 19.25 -10.50 -12.38
N SER A 199 18.54 -9.44 -12.01
CA SER A 199 18.04 -8.43 -12.95
C SER A 199 19.15 -7.48 -13.39
N SER A 200 19.00 -6.99 -14.62
CA SER A 200 19.74 -5.85 -15.15
C SER A 200 19.12 -4.51 -14.74
N ASN A 201 19.86 -3.41 -14.91
CA ASN A 201 19.32 -2.04 -14.77
C ASN A 201 18.08 -1.80 -15.63
N LYS A 202 18.05 -2.36 -16.84
CA LYS A 202 16.91 -2.24 -17.77
C LYS A 202 15.66 -2.92 -17.23
N GLU A 203 15.78 -4.14 -16.71
CA GLU A 203 14.66 -4.89 -16.15
C GLU A 203 14.13 -4.25 -14.87
N TYR A 204 15.02 -3.82 -13.98
CA TYR A 204 14.62 -3.06 -12.79
C TYR A 204 13.85 -1.78 -13.17
N SER A 205 14.40 -1.01 -14.12
CA SER A 205 13.77 0.26 -14.56
C SER A 205 12.41 0.02 -15.21
N ALA A 206 12.27 -1.05 -15.99
CA ALA A 206 10.98 -1.43 -16.59
C ALA A 206 9.95 -1.83 -15.51
N ALA A 207 10.35 -2.59 -14.50
CA ALA A 207 9.47 -2.98 -13.40
C ALA A 207 9.03 -1.77 -12.55
N ALA A 208 9.96 -0.85 -12.25
CA ALA A 208 9.66 0.38 -11.52
C ALA A 208 8.74 1.31 -12.33
N ALA A 209 9.03 1.52 -13.62
CA ALA A 209 8.20 2.34 -14.50
C ALA A 209 6.79 1.75 -14.66
N PHE A 210 6.65 0.42 -14.67
CA PHE A 210 5.34 -0.25 -14.67
C PHE A 210 4.50 0.14 -13.44
N ALA A 211 5.13 0.26 -12.27
CA ALA A 211 4.52 0.79 -11.04
C ALA A 211 4.25 2.29 -11.03
N GLY A 212 4.64 3.02 -12.08
CA GLY A 212 4.56 4.49 -12.11
C GLY A 212 5.71 5.19 -11.37
N LEU A 213 6.75 4.44 -10.98
CA LEU A 213 7.94 4.96 -10.32
C LEU A 213 8.94 5.44 -11.37
N ASN A 214 8.75 6.66 -11.85
CA ASN A 214 9.70 7.33 -12.74
C ASN A 214 10.75 8.08 -11.92
N ARG A 215 11.93 8.26 -12.51
CA ARG A 215 12.98 9.15 -11.98
C ARG A 215 12.76 10.58 -12.43
#